data_AF-L2GL06-F1
#
_entry.id   AF-L2GL06-F1
#
_cell.length_a   1.000
_cell.length_b   1.000
_cell.length_c   1.000
_cell.angle_alpha   90.00
_cell.angle_beta   90.00
_cell.angle_gamma   90.00
#
_symmetry.space_group_name_H-M   'P 1'
#
loop_
_entity.id
_entity.type
_entity.pdbx_description
1 polymer ?
#
loop_
_entity_poly.entity_id
_entity_poly.type
_entity_poly.pdbx_seq_one_letter_code
_entity_poly.pdbx_strand_id
1 'polypeptide(L)'
;NKKALADTVFYQNILPEAKINKSLDISKERNPCYLFPILQCKLCGLRFPTEHSQSFGQHIEDHRRFTQAIGEKTVLRREFFNTKDQMKVEKLELEVEGLAEDVVWEKESPNCVICGRIIKKKWNDTLESWVLEDGTKINEQEVAHRKCAY
;
A
#
# COMPACT_ATOMS: atom_id res chain seq x y z
N ASN A 1 23.73 -26.05 31.01
CA ASN A 1 22.60 -25.16 31.38
C ASN A 1 22.96 -23.69 31.21
N LYS A 2 22.97 -23.21 29.97
CA LYS A 2 23.04 -21.77 29.64
C LYS A 2 22.29 -21.58 28.32
N LYS A 3 21.11 -20.94 28.39
CA LYS A 3 20.39 -20.20 27.33
C LYS A 3 18.88 -20.23 27.62
N ALA A 4 18.43 -19.28 28.43
CA ALA A 4 17.03 -18.89 28.52
C ALA A 4 17.00 -17.47 29.10
N LEU A 5 17.38 -16.46 28.29
CA LEU A 5 17.45 -15.07 28.72
C LEU A 5 17.42 -14.08 27.53
N ALA A 6 16.61 -14.35 26.49
CA ALA A 6 16.58 -13.49 25.30
C ALA A 6 15.19 -13.08 24.77
N ASP A 7 14.07 -13.56 25.30
CA ASP A 7 12.77 -13.32 24.64
C ASP A 7 11.75 -12.49 25.46
N THR A 8 12.16 -11.84 26.56
CA THR A 8 11.22 -11.10 27.42
C THR A 8 11.21 -9.58 27.26
N VAL A 9 11.94 -9.00 26.31
CA VAL A 9 12.15 -7.53 26.30
C VAL A 9 11.30 -6.75 25.27
N PHE A 10 10.57 -7.40 24.35
CA PHE A 10 9.97 -6.64 23.23
C PHE A 10 8.51 -6.19 23.37
N TYR A 11 7.74 -6.64 24.38
CA TYR A 11 6.30 -6.35 24.46
C TYR A 11 5.84 -5.75 25.80
N GLN A 12 6.67 -4.92 26.46
CA GLN A 12 6.21 -4.12 27.60
C GLN A 12 5.75 -2.69 27.23
N ASN A 13 5.77 -2.29 25.95
CA ASN A 13 5.51 -0.89 25.55
C ASN A 13 4.29 -0.66 24.64
N ILE A 14 3.27 -1.52 24.63
CA ILE A 14 2.04 -1.27 23.83
C ILE A 14 0.76 -1.28 24.70
N LEU A 15 0.85 -0.74 25.91
CA LEU A 15 -0.33 -0.25 26.62
C LEU A 15 0.07 1.08 27.28
N PRO A 16 -0.35 2.25 26.77
CA PRO A 16 -0.46 3.37 27.68
C PRO A 16 -1.54 2.97 28.68
N GLU A 17 -1.17 2.96 29.97
CA GLU A 17 -2.10 2.81 31.08
C GLU A 17 -3.16 3.92 30.99
N ALA A 18 -4.23 3.65 30.24
CA ALA A 18 -5.41 4.47 30.27
C ALA A 18 -6.01 4.29 31.66
N LYS A 19 -5.75 5.26 32.54
CA LYS A 19 -6.51 5.45 33.78
C LYS A 19 -7.98 5.39 33.40
N ILE A 20 -8.64 4.28 33.74
CA ILE A 20 -10.08 4.10 33.57
C ILE A 20 -10.74 5.06 34.55
N ASN A 21 -11.01 6.29 34.08
CA ASN A 21 -11.92 7.16 34.77
C ASN A 21 -13.31 6.52 34.69
N LYS A 22 -13.86 6.25 35.87
CA LYS A 22 -15.19 5.71 36.11
C LYS A 22 -16.25 6.39 35.25
N SER A 23 -17.12 5.54 34.70
CA SER A 23 -18.51 5.83 34.30
C SER A 23 -18.73 7.12 33.52
N LEU A 24 -18.49 7.06 32.20
CA LEU A 24 -19.32 7.85 31.29
C LEU A 24 -20.42 6.92 30.80
N ASP A 25 -21.59 7.07 31.42
CA ASP A 25 -22.87 6.64 30.83
C ASP A 25 -22.97 7.28 29.45
N ILE A 26 -22.70 6.50 28.39
CA ILE A 26 -22.94 6.90 27.01
C ILE A 26 -24.43 6.66 26.73
N SER A 27 -25.29 7.33 27.49
CA SER A 27 -26.69 7.49 27.14
C SER A 27 -26.79 8.55 26.03
N LYS A 28 -26.98 8.08 24.79
CA LYS A 28 -27.74 8.76 23.72
C LYS A 28 -27.46 10.26 23.47
N GLU A 29 -26.22 10.68 23.35
CA GLU A 29 -25.93 11.96 22.67
C GLU A 29 -25.24 11.68 21.33
N ARG A 30 -26.02 11.84 20.25
CA ARG A 30 -25.52 11.83 18.88
C ARG A 30 -24.60 13.03 18.69
N ASN A 31 -23.30 12.85 18.92
CA ASN A 31 -22.29 13.81 18.50
C ASN A 31 -22.28 13.87 16.96
N PRO A 32 -22.62 15.00 16.32
CA PRO A 32 -22.75 15.11 14.87
C PRO A 32 -21.39 15.27 14.15
N CYS A 33 -20.27 14.99 14.81
CA CYS A 33 -18.93 15.33 14.30
C CYS A 33 -18.10 14.12 13.82
N TYR A 34 -18.73 12.97 13.58
CA TYR A 34 -18.04 11.81 13.00
C TYR A 34 -18.66 11.49 11.64
N LEU A 35 -18.04 12.00 10.57
CA LEU A 35 -18.35 11.60 9.19
C LEU A 35 -18.11 10.09 8.94
N PHE A 36 -17.46 9.42 9.88
CA PHE A 36 -17.08 8.01 9.77
C PHE A 36 -17.34 7.25 11.07
N PRO A 37 -17.61 5.93 10.99
CA PRO A 37 -17.73 5.08 12.15
C PRO A 37 -16.46 5.08 13.03
N ILE A 38 -16.66 5.03 14.35
CA ILE A 38 -15.59 5.12 15.36
C ILE A 38 -14.69 3.88 15.36
N LEU A 39 -15.25 2.70 15.07
CA LEU A 39 -14.49 1.46 15.07
C LEU A 39 -13.73 1.33 13.74
N GLN A 40 -12.40 1.31 13.81
CA GLN A 40 -11.52 1.12 12.66
C GLN A 40 -10.42 0.13 13.02
N CYS A 41 -10.23 -0.88 12.17
CA CYS A 41 -9.11 -1.80 12.32
C CYS A 41 -7.81 -1.10 11.89
N LYS A 42 -6.80 -1.10 12.77
CA LYS A 42 -5.49 -0.52 12.45
C LYS A 42 -4.65 -1.39 11.50
N LEU A 43 -4.98 -2.69 11.39
CA LEU A 43 -4.22 -3.63 10.56
C LEU A 43 -4.59 -3.53 9.08
N CYS A 44 -5.86 -3.35 8.76
CA CYS A 44 -6.35 -3.30 7.38
C CYS A 44 -7.11 -2.01 7.03
N GLY A 45 -7.29 -1.09 7.98
CA GLY A 45 -7.97 0.19 7.77
C GLY A 45 -9.50 0.11 7.67
N LEU A 46 -10.10 -1.09 7.72
CA LEU A 46 -11.53 -1.30 7.57
C LEU A 46 -12.32 -0.66 8.73
N ARG A 47 -13.42 0.02 8.41
CA ARG A 47 -14.28 0.71 9.37
C ARG A 47 -15.55 -0.09 9.63
N PHE A 48 -15.98 -0.13 10.89
CA PHE A 48 -17.11 -0.90 11.35
C PHE A 48 -18.14 0.03 12.02
N PRO A 49 -19.44 -0.13 11.72
CA PRO A 49 -20.49 0.55 12.45
C PRO A 49 -20.43 0.20 13.95
N THR A 50 -20.69 1.17 14.83
CA THR A 50 -20.69 0.99 16.29
C THR A 50 -21.71 -0.04 16.77
N GLU A 51 -22.75 -0.31 15.98
CA GLU A 51 -23.79 -1.32 16.26
C GLU A 51 -23.31 -2.76 16.02
N HIS A 52 -22.22 -2.95 15.28
CA HIS A 52 -21.66 -4.26 14.93
C HIS A 52 -20.32 -4.51 15.62
N SER A 53 -20.25 -4.23 16.92
CA SER A 53 -19.06 -4.49 17.73
C SER A 53 -18.62 -5.97 17.71
N GLN A 54 -19.57 -6.90 17.56
CA GLN A 54 -19.29 -8.33 17.44
C GLN A 54 -18.56 -8.69 16.14
N SER A 55 -18.92 -8.07 15.00
CA SER A 55 -18.24 -8.33 13.73
C SER A 55 -16.83 -7.74 13.73
N PHE A 56 -16.62 -6.61 14.42
CA PHE A 56 -15.29 -6.08 14.66
C PHE A 56 -14.43 -7.04 15.51
N GLY A 57 -15.01 -7.61 16.58
CA GLY A 57 -14.33 -8.62 17.40
C GLY A 57 -13.90 -9.85 16.60
N GLN A 58 -14.80 -10.39 15.77
CA GLN A 58 -14.49 -11.52 14.89
C GLN A 58 -13.39 -11.17 13.88
N HIS A 59 -13.44 -9.96 13.31
CA HIS A 59 -12.43 -9.50 12.37
C HIS A 59 -11.02 -9.37 12.98
N ILE A 60 -10.90 -8.87 14.21
CA ILE A 60 -9.61 -8.81 14.91
C ILE A 60 -9.09 -10.22 15.23
N GLU A 61 -9.98 -11.14 15.60
CA GLU A 61 -9.63 -12.53 15.83
C GLU A 61 -9.14 -13.23 14.55
N ASP A 62 -9.72 -12.92 13.40
CA ASP A 62 -9.26 -13.46 12.11
C ASP A 62 -7.84 -12.98 11.76
N HIS A 63 -7.53 -11.70 12.03
CA HIS A 63 -6.16 -11.20 11.91
C HIS A 63 -5.20 -11.95 12.84
N ARG A 64 -5.60 -12.19 14.10
CA ARG A 64 -4.78 -12.95 15.06
C ARG A 64 -4.49 -14.36 14.55
N ARG A 65 -5.50 -15.06 14.04
CA ARG A 65 -5.37 -16.42 13.48
C ARG A 65 -4.46 -16.44 12.25
N PHE A 66 -4.58 -15.44 11.38
CA PHE A 66 -3.74 -15.33 10.19
C PHE A 66 -2.28 -15.08 10.54
N THR A 67 -2.00 -14.15 11.47
CA THR A 67 -0.63 -13.88 11.94
C THR A 67 -0.01 -15.10 12.64
N GLN A 68 -0.79 -15.85 13.42
CA GLN A 68 -0.33 -17.09 14.04
C GLN A 68 -0.01 -18.17 13.00
N ALA A 69 -0.85 -18.33 11.98
CA ALA A 69 -0.61 -19.27 10.89
C ALA A 69 0.64 -18.94 10.06
N ILE A 70 0.97 -17.65 9.89
CA ILE A 70 2.20 -17.23 9.21
C ILE A 70 3.45 -17.49 10.08
N GLY A 71 3.33 -17.33 11.40
CA GLY A 71 4.42 -17.58 12.35
C GLY A 71 4.78 -19.06 12.49
N GLU A 72 3.79 -19.95 12.37
CA GLU A 72 3.99 -21.40 12.46
C GLU A 72 4.19 -22.04 11.07
N LYS A 73 5.41 -21.95 10.53
CA LYS A 73 5.80 -22.59 9.25
C LYS A 73 5.68 -24.12 9.20
N THR A 74 5.19 -24.78 10.25
CA THR A 74 5.06 -26.24 10.32
C THR A 74 3.82 -26.68 11.11
N VAL A 75 2.63 -26.24 10.71
CA VAL A 75 1.39 -26.95 11.08
C VAL A 75 0.79 -27.54 9.82
N LEU A 76 0.96 -28.87 9.67
CA LEU A 76 0.21 -29.68 8.71
C LEU A 76 -1.27 -29.60 9.08
N ARG A 77 -1.99 -28.63 8.51
CA ARG A 77 -3.46 -28.67 8.54
C ARG A 77 -3.94 -29.70 7.53
N ARG A 78 -4.93 -30.50 7.93
CA ARG A 78 -5.83 -31.19 7.00
C ARG A 78 -6.50 -30.09 6.17
N GLU A 79 -6.22 -30.09 4.88
CA GLU A 79 -6.81 -29.19 3.90
C GLU A 79 -8.34 -29.36 3.98
N PHE A 80 -9.03 -28.37 4.56
CA PHE A 80 -10.43 -28.19 4.25
C PHE A 80 -10.46 -27.75 2.79
N PHE A 81 -10.93 -28.65 1.92
CA PHE A 81 -11.20 -28.36 0.51
C PHE A 81 -12.10 -27.14 0.41
N ASN A 82 -11.49 -25.96 0.24
CA ASN A 82 -12.21 -24.80 -0.20
C ASN A 82 -12.37 -25.00 -1.70
N THR A 83 -13.59 -25.19 -2.17
CA THR A 83 -13.96 -25.30 -3.60
C THR A 83 -13.74 -23.97 -4.36
N LYS A 84 -12.81 -23.15 -3.89
CA LYS A 84 -12.35 -21.87 -4.45
C LYS A 84 -10.85 -21.86 -4.75
N ASP A 85 -10.12 -22.96 -4.48
CA ASP A 85 -8.67 -23.11 -4.76
C ASP A 85 -8.33 -23.32 -6.26
N GLN A 86 -9.09 -22.69 -7.15
CA GLN A 86 -8.66 -22.50 -8.54
C GLN A 86 -8.93 -21.09 -9.06
N MET A 87 -8.92 -20.07 -8.19
CA MET A 87 -8.52 -18.76 -8.69
C MET A 87 -7.01 -18.79 -8.91
N LYS A 88 -6.62 -19.32 -10.08
CA LYS A 88 -5.35 -18.99 -10.72
C LYS A 88 -5.34 -17.47 -10.87
N VAL A 89 -4.76 -16.79 -9.88
CA VAL A 89 -4.38 -15.40 -10.05
C VAL A 89 -3.15 -15.42 -10.94
N GLU A 90 -3.38 -15.56 -12.24
CA GLU A 90 -2.37 -15.19 -13.22
C GLU A 90 -2.20 -13.68 -13.07
N LYS A 91 -1.01 -13.27 -12.63
CA LYS A 91 -0.59 -11.89 -12.68
C LYS A 91 -0.56 -11.51 -14.16
N LEU A 92 -1.65 -10.93 -14.65
CA LEU A 92 -1.70 -10.36 -15.97
C LEU A 92 -0.80 -9.12 -15.93
N GLU A 93 0.45 -9.28 -16.33
CA GLU A 93 1.31 -8.14 -16.64
C GLU A 93 0.73 -7.54 -17.92
N LEU A 94 -0.14 -6.54 -17.74
CA LEU A 94 -0.59 -5.71 -18.83
C LEU A 94 0.65 -5.04 -19.40
N GLU A 95 1.14 -5.58 -20.52
CA GLU A 95 2.01 -4.86 -21.43
C GLU A 95 1.22 -3.63 -21.88
N VAL A 96 1.49 -2.49 -21.23
CA VAL A 96 0.98 -1.19 -21.68
C VAL A 96 1.77 -0.82 -22.93
N GLU A 97 1.62 -1.61 -24.00
CA GLU A 97 1.99 -1.24 -25.35
C GLU A 97 0.97 -0.22 -25.83
N GLY A 98 1.11 1.00 -25.34
CA GLY A 98 0.14 2.03 -25.61
C GLY A 98 0.59 3.39 -25.12
N LEU A 99 1.11 4.18 -26.06
CA LEU A 99 1.11 5.66 -26.04
C LEU A 99 2.18 6.34 -25.19
N ALA A 100 3.35 5.72 -25.03
CA ALA A 100 4.55 6.52 -24.80
C ALA A 100 4.93 7.19 -26.12
N GLU A 101 4.38 8.36 -26.42
CA GLU A 101 4.80 9.14 -27.58
C GLU A 101 6.28 9.53 -27.42
N ASP A 102 7.09 9.19 -28.41
CA ASP A 102 8.49 9.57 -28.46
C ASP A 102 8.60 11.09 -28.64
N VAL A 103 9.28 11.76 -27.70
CA VAL A 103 9.51 13.21 -27.78
C VAL A 103 10.76 13.47 -28.61
N VAL A 104 10.56 13.92 -29.84
CA VAL A 104 11.63 14.37 -30.74
C VAL A 104 12.26 15.65 -30.19
N TRP A 105 13.59 15.67 -30.07
CA TRP A 105 14.33 16.83 -29.59
C TRP A 105 15.67 16.96 -30.32
N GLU A 106 15.80 17.96 -31.20
CA GLU A 106 17.00 18.15 -32.03
C GLU A 106 18.14 18.90 -31.34
N LYS A 107 17.85 19.71 -30.30
CA LYS A 107 18.83 20.59 -29.64
C LYS A 107 19.83 19.85 -28.75
N GLU A 108 20.46 20.47 -27.77
CA GLU A 108 21.20 19.73 -26.74
C GLU A 108 20.25 18.97 -25.78
N SER A 109 20.80 18.06 -24.98
CA SER A 109 20.06 17.29 -23.97
C SER A 109 19.44 18.23 -22.93
N PRO A 110 18.11 18.31 -22.84
CA PRO A 110 17.44 19.23 -21.93
C PRO A 110 17.46 18.69 -20.49
N ASN A 111 17.29 19.60 -19.52
CA ASN A 111 17.10 19.26 -18.12
C ASN A 111 15.62 19.06 -17.82
N CYS A 112 15.31 18.07 -16.98
CA CYS A 112 13.96 17.88 -16.45
C CYS A 112 13.58 19.05 -15.54
N VAL A 113 12.43 19.69 -15.79
CA VAL A 113 11.94 20.83 -14.99
C VAL A 113 11.59 20.45 -13.54
N ILE A 114 11.33 19.16 -13.27
CA ILE A 114 10.90 18.68 -11.94
C ILE A 114 12.09 18.29 -11.07
N CYS A 115 13.04 17.53 -11.62
CA CYS A 115 14.17 16.99 -10.85
C CYS A 115 15.54 17.63 -11.18
N GLY A 116 15.60 18.51 -12.20
CA GLY A 116 16.81 19.21 -12.60
C GLY A 116 17.88 18.35 -13.28
N ARG A 117 17.65 17.04 -13.48
CA ARG A 117 18.60 16.13 -14.11
C ARG A 117 18.49 16.16 -15.63
N ILE A 118 19.62 15.98 -16.32
CA ILE A 118 19.69 15.88 -17.79
C ILE A 118 18.92 14.65 -18.25
N ILE A 119 18.03 14.83 -19.22
CA ILE A 119 17.31 13.74 -19.89
C ILE A 119 18.19 13.21 -21.03
N LYS A 120 18.45 11.91 -21.04
CA LYS A 120 19.26 11.28 -22.07
C LYS A 120 18.52 11.22 -23.41
N LYS A 121 19.30 11.34 -24.48
CA LYS A 121 18.85 11.19 -25.85
C LYS A 121 19.28 9.86 -26.42
N LYS A 122 18.45 9.32 -27.29
CA LYS A 122 18.71 8.14 -28.09
C LYS A 122 18.30 8.41 -29.53
N TRP A 123 19.06 7.89 -30.48
CA TRP A 123 18.65 7.92 -31.88
C TRP A 123 17.57 6.87 -32.11
N ASN A 124 16.44 7.26 -32.71
CA ASN A 124 15.37 6.34 -33.12
C ASN A 124 15.45 6.14 -34.63
N ASP A 125 15.84 4.93 -35.06
CA ASP A 125 15.99 4.58 -36.48
C ASP A 125 14.66 4.60 -37.25
N THR A 126 13.52 4.41 -36.58
CA THR A 126 12.20 4.45 -37.22
C THR A 126 11.74 5.88 -37.53
N LEU A 127 12.12 6.85 -36.69
CA LEU A 127 11.79 8.26 -36.86
C LEU A 127 12.94 9.06 -37.50
N GLU A 128 14.08 8.43 -37.77
CA GLU A 128 15.32 9.05 -38.23
C GLU A 128 15.67 10.33 -37.44
N SER A 129 15.45 10.29 -36.12
CA SER A 129 15.49 11.48 -35.26
C SER A 129 16.03 11.18 -33.87
N TRP A 130 16.58 12.20 -33.21
CA TRP A 130 16.95 12.14 -31.79
C TRP A 130 15.70 12.25 -30.90
N VAL A 131 15.46 11.24 -30.07
CA VAL A 131 14.34 11.16 -29.12
C VAL A 131 14.85 11.11 -27.68
N LEU A 132 14.01 11.54 -26.73
CA LEU A 132 14.31 11.48 -25.30
C LEU A 132 13.89 10.13 -24.69
N GLU A 133 14.82 9.40 -24.07
CA GLU A 133 14.63 7.99 -23.61
C GLU A 133 13.57 7.84 -22.49
N ASP A 134 13.32 8.90 -21.72
CA ASP A 134 12.28 8.94 -20.69
C ASP A 134 11.63 10.33 -20.65
N GLY A 135 11.64 11.05 -21.77
CA GLY A 135 11.11 12.41 -21.86
C GLY A 135 9.60 12.41 -22.04
N THR A 136 8.92 13.32 -21.36
CA THR A 136 7.56 13.76 -21.71
C THR A 136 7.55 15.28 -21.85
N LYS A 137 6.76 15.76 -22.79
CA LYS A 137 6.61 17.18 -23.08
C LYS A 137 5.47 17.74 -22.24
N ILE A 138 5.77 18.70 -21.36
CA ILE A 138 4.75 19.37 -20.54
C ILE A 138 4.17 20.56 -21.31
N ASN A 139 5.05 21.35 -21.93
CA ASN A 139 4.72 22.54 -22.71
C ASN A 139 5.57 22.59 -23.99
N GLU A 140 5.37 23.57 -24.86
CA GLU A 140 6.15 23.71 -26.11
C GLU A 140 7.68 23.74 -25.90
N GLN A 141 8.13 24.26 -24.75
CA GLN A 141 9.55 24.47 -24.43
C GLN A 141 10.05 23.69 -23.21
N GLU A 142 9.16 23.00 -22.49
CA GLU A 142 9.49 22.34 -21.22
C GLU A 142 9.29 20.84 -21.30
N VAL A 143 10.28 20.11 -20.79
CA VAL A 143 10.29 18.65 -20.76
C VAL A 143 10.59 18.15 -19.35
N ALA A 144 10.02 17.00 -19.01
CA ALA A 144 10.27 16.30 -17.76
C ALA A 144 10.51 14.82 -18.01
N HIS A 145 11.08 14.13 -17.01
CA HIS A 145 11.05 12.67 -17.03
C HIS A 145 9.60 12.18 -16.91
N ARG A 146 9.24 11.10 -17.59
CA ARG A 146 7.91 10.50 -17.50
C ARG A 146 7.58 10.14 -16.05
N LYS A 147 8.54 9.57 -15.32
CA LYS A 147 8.44 9.28 -13.87
C LYS A 147 8.33 10.49 -12.95
N CYS A 148 8.64 11.68 -13.45
CA CYS A 148 8.50 12.91 -12.67
C CYS A 148 7.14 13.57 -12.92
N ALA A 149 6.59 13.43 -14.13
CA ALA A 149 5.31 14.02 -14.50
C ALA A 149 4.10 13.14 -14.10
N TYR A 150 4.28 11.82 -14.05
CA TYR A 150 3.29 10.82 -13.65
C TYR A 150 3.78 10.01 -12.45
#